data_AF-A0A8S9UMJ9-F1
#
_entry.id   AF-A0A8S9UMJ9-F1
#
_cell.length_a   1.000
_cell.length_b   1.000
_cell.length_c   1.000
_cell.angle_alpha   90.00
_cell.angle_beta   90.00
_cell.angle_gamma   90.00
#
_symmetry.space_group_name_H-M   'P 1'
#
loop_
_entity.id
_entity.type
_entity.pdbx_description
1 polymer ?
#
loop_
_entity_poly.entity_id
_entity_poly.type
_entity_poly.pdbx_seq_one_letter_code
_entity_poly.pdbx_strand_id
1 'polypeptide(L)'
;MVSPVHHAARGASAALITATVLDNMVSNRKALVTLLRRQTLTQLTLVKPSRNAAAIAIFIGVFRYLQRSASNNVSTDSINTTPRVRGAVLASAVASGLGTACLSPKARPALLSLLSTHAASQLVRNLIEKRPELSILKPLELLAFMTAVGWIYFSGFFHPESYQRSHMRLILKYVLWTQSMASELQDQYKLGLNPNPCSTRHKGLTCDQFARSDFLLRVTSEAFRLYFPVHFSTWLFAQRHAKVRSSPMSTRLRRFVAKLLRSTAYFTTFVYVGWILSCHMGKFGDRSITHRKLQFFLGGALPSLAIFIESPSRRRPIGLILTSYVLVSMGNVAFRRISWLQPGASPVRGVLEAGCVAAAVAATISASLESNHFIRRILLGEIEARSLQHQLREAEPKAELAET
;
A
#
# COMPACT_ATOMS: atom_id res chain seq x y z
N MET A 1 -3.17 -35.06 18.49
CA MET A 1 -2.94 -34.07 17.41
C MET A 1 -4.27 -33.50 16.94
N VAL A 2 -4.42 -32.17 16.80
CA VAL A 2 -5.66 -31.56 16.28
C VAL A 2 -5.76 -31.77 14.77
N SER A 3 -6.90 -32.26 14.28
CA SER A 3 -7.21 -32.49 12.86
C SER A 3 -6.96 -31.24 11.99
N PRO A 4 -6.36 -31.38 10.78
CA PRO A 4 -6.19 -30.28 9.83
C PRO A 4 -7.49 -29.54 9.52
N VAL A 5 -8.61 -30.26 9.44
CA VAL A 5 -9.95 -29.71 9.18
C VAL A 5 -10.39 -28.79 10.31
N HIS A 6 -10.22 -29.23 11.57
CA HIS A 6 -10.61 -28.44 12.74
C HIS A 6 -9.73 -27.18 12.88
N HIS A 7 -8.43 -27.29 12.57
CA HIS A 7 -7.50 -26.14 12.57
C HIS A 7 -7.84 -25.10 11.50
N ALA A 8 -8.18 -25.55 10.29
CA ALA A 8 -8.61 -24.73 9.18
C ALA A 8 -9.95 -24.04 9.47
N ALA A 9 -10.97 -24.79 9.93
CA ALA A 9 -12.30 -24.27 10.25
C ALA A 9 -12.24 -23.18 11.33
N ARG A 10 -11.44 -23.38 12.39
CA ARG A 10 -11.21 -22.36 13.42
C ARG A 10 -10.58 -21.09 12.86
N GLY A 11 -9.56 -21.21 12.01
CA GLY A 11 -8.90 -20.06 11.39
C GLY A 11 -9.80 -19.27 10.46
N ALA A 12 -10.50 -19.96 9.56
CA ALA A 12 -11.44 -19.35 8.62
C ALA A 12 -12.61 -18.67 9.36
N SER A 13 -13.19 -19.32 10.37
CA SER A 13 -14.30 -18.76 11.15
C SER A 13 -13.88 -17.51 11.91
N ALA A 14 -12.73 -17.53 12.58
CA ALA A 14 -12.22 -16.36 13.29
C ALA A 14 -11.94 -15.18 12.35
N ALA A 15 -11.38 -15.45 11.17
CA ALA A 15 -11.15 -14.44 10.14
C ALA A 15 -12.46 -13.84 9.63
N LEU A 16 -13.45 -14.68 9.33
CA LEU A 16 -14.76 -14.25 8.83
C LEU A 16 -15.50 -13.41 9.87
N ILE A 17 -15.54 -13.84 11.13
CA ILE A 17 -16.18 -13.09 12.22
C ILE A 17 -15.51 -11.73 12.38
N THR A 18 -14.18 -11.71 12.46
CA THR A 18 -13.42 -10.45 12.64
C THR A 18 -13.66 -9.49 11.48
N ALA A 19 -13.61 -9.96 10.24
CA ALA A 19 -13.87 -9.15 9.06
C ALA A 19 -15.32 -8.64 9.01
N THR A 20 -16.29 -9.47 9.40
CA THR A 20 -17.70 -9.09 9.46
C THR A 20 -17.94 -8.01 10.51
N VAL A 21 -17.31 -8.12 11.69
CA VAL A 21 -17.38 -7.09 12.74
C VAL A 21 -16.81 -5.77 12.22
N LEU A 22 -15.66 -5.80 11.55
CA LEU A 22 -15.06 -4.61 10.95
C LEU A 22 -15.95 -3.98 9.88
N ASP A 23 -16.51 -4.78 8.96
CA ASP A 23 -17.43 -4.30 7.93
C ASP A 23 -18.66 -3.62 8.56
N ASN A 24 -19.19 -4.19 9.65
CA ASN A 24 -20.29 -3.62 10.41
C ASN A 24 -19.90 -2.31 11.13
N MET A 25 -18.72 -2.23 11.75
CA MET A 25 -18.22 -0.99 12.38
C MET A 25 -18.04 0.15 11.36
N VAL A 26 -17.47 -0.15 10.20
CA VAL A 26 -17.21 0.86 9.15
C VAL A 26 -18.52 1.36 8.52
N SER A 27 -19.47 0.45 8.31
CA SER A 27 -20.78 0.78 7.74
C SER A 27 -21.61 1.62 8.70
N ASN A 28 -21.60 1.27 9.99
CA ASN A 28 -22.32 1.99 11.04
C ASN A 28 -21.52 3.16 11.64
N ARG A 29 -20.37 3.57 11.06
CA ARG A 29 -19.47 4.57 11.67
C ARG A 29 -20.15 5.88 12.04
N LYS A 30 -21.10 6.35 11.24
CA LYS A 30 -21.84 7.60 11.52
C LYS A 30 -22.78 7.40 12.71
N ALA A 31 -23.56 6.32 12.71
CA ALA A 31 -24.45 5.94 13.80
C ALA A 31 -23.67 5.76 15.12
N LEU A 32 -22.52 5.08 15.09
CA LEU A 32 -21.63 4.92 16.23
C LEU A 32 -21.10 6.25 16.76
N VAL A 33 -20.67 7.16 15.88
CA VAL A 33 -20.22 8.51 16.27
C VAL A 33 -21.36 9.32 16.86
N THR A 34 -22.57 9.22 16.31
CA THR A 34 -23.76 9.91 16.84
C THR A 34 -24.15 9.35 18.20
N LEU A 35 -24.13 8.03 18.38
CA LEU A 35 -24.36 7.37 19.66
C LEU A 35 -23.32 7.81 20.70
N LEU A 36 -22.04 7.86 20.34
CA LEU A 36 -20.98 8.32 21.24
C LEU A 36 -21.09 9.82 21.59
N ARG A 37 -21.57 10.66 20.66
CA ARG A 37 -21.65 12.12 20.87
C ARG A 37 -22.94 12.57 21.56
N ARG A 38 -24.06 11.92 21.28
CA ARG A 38 -25.40 12.36 21.68
C ARG A 38 -26.12 11.38 22.59
N GLN A 39 -25.53 10.21 22.86
CA GLN A 39 -26.14 9.10 23.61
C GLN A 39 -27.51 8.65 23.07
N THR A 40 -27.88 9.09 21.86
CA THR A 40 -29.10 8.70 21.17
C THR A 40 -28.88 7.37 20.47
N LEU A 41 -29.72 6.39 20.79
CA LEU A 41 -29.72 5.07 20.18
C LEU A 41 -30.23 5.17 18.73
N THR A 42 -29.30 5.18 17.78
CA THR A 42 -29.61 5.07 16.35
C THR A 42 -29.65 3.60 15.93
N GLN A 43 -30.61 3.23 15.08
CA GLN A 43 -30.76 1.87 14.57
C GLN A 43 -29.48 1.41 13.84
N LEU A 44 -28.84 0.37 14.38
CA LEU A 44 -27.68 -0.26 13.75
C LEU A 44 -28.16 -1.26 12.70
N THR A 45 -27.56 -1.22 11.51
CA THR A 45 -27.86 -2.17 10.44
C THR A 45 -26.82 -3.29 10.45
N LEU A 46 -27.27 -4.54 10.50
CA LEU A 46 -26.41 -5.70 10.34
C LEU A 46 -26.07 -5.90 8.86
N VAL A 47 -24.80 -5.76 8.52
CA VAL A 47 -24.28 -5.90 7.16
C VAL A 47 -23.77 -7.32 6.95
N LYS A 48 -24.18 -7.93 5.82
CA LYS A 48 -23.70 -9.26 5.38
C LYS A 48 -22.18 -9.21 5.13
N PRO A 49 -21.44 -10.30 5.40
CA PRO A 49 -20.00 -10.36 5.15
C PRO A 49 -19.67 -10.05 3.68
N SER A 50 -18.71 -9.17 3.45
CA SER A 50 -18.29 -8.82 2.10
C SER A 50 -17.60 -10.00 1.39
N ARG A 51 -17.60 -10.00 0.04
CA ARG A 51 -16.81 -10.97 -0.75
C ARG A 51 -15.31 -10.94 -0.39
N ASN A 52 -14.82 -9.78 0.06
CA ASN A 52 -13.46 -9.62 0.54
C ASN A 52 -13.22 -10.33 1.88
N ALA A 53 -14.17 -10.23 2.82
CA ALA A 53 -14.13 -10.98 4.07
C ALA A 53 -14.12 -12.50 3.81
N ALA A 54 -14.96 -12.97 2.89
CA ALA A 54 -14.99 -14.38 2.48
C ALA A 54 -13.66 -14.82 1.84
N ALA A 55 -13.09 -14.02 0.95
CA ALA A 55 -11.80 -14.32 0.31
C ALA A 55 -10.65 -14.45 1.33
N ILE A 56 -10.60 -13.59 2.35
CA ILE A 56 -9.61 -13.66 3.44
C ILE A 56 -9.81 -14.93 4.26
N ALA A 57 -11.06 -15.25 4.61
CA ALA A 57 -11.38 -16.46 5.36
C ALA A 57 -11.00 -17.74 4.59
N ILE A 58 -11.28 -17.78 3.28
CA ILE A 58 -10.91 -18.89 2.39
C ILE A 58 -9.38 -19.01 2.32
N PHE A 59 -8.67 -17.90 2.13
CA PHE A 59 -7.21 -17.89 2.13
C PHE A 59 -6.64 -18.53 3.41
N ILE A 60 -7.08 -18.05 4.59
CA ILE A 60 -6.58 -18.55 5.88
C ILE A 60 -6.95 -20.02 6.09
N GLY A 61 -8.18 -20.41 5.78
CA GLY A 61 -8.66 -21.78 5.93
C GLY A 61 -7.90 -22.77 5.06
N VAL A 62 -7.80 -22.49 3.76
CA VAL A 62 -7.09 -23.35 2.80
C VAL A 62 -5.61 -23.43 3.14
N PHE A 63 -4.97 -22.30 3.47
CA PHE A 63 -3.57 -22.28 3.86
C PHE A 63 -3.32 -23.19 5.06
N ARG A 64 -4.11 -23.03 6.14
CA ARG A 64 -3.98 -23.83 7.36
C ARG A 64 -4.24 -25.31 7.13
N TYR A 65 -5.19 -25.65 6.27
CA TYR A 65 -5.46 -27.03 5.92
C TYR A 65 -4.26 -27.66 5.21
N LEU A 66 -3.81 -27.05 4.11
CA LEU A 66 -2.75 -27.62 3.26
C LEU A 66 -1.40 -27.66 3.97
N GLN A 67 -1.03 -26.61 4.69
CA GLN A 67 0.25 -26.58 5.41
C GLN A 67 0.26 -27.63 6.54
N ARG A 68 -0.85 -27.82 7.25
CA ARG A 68 -0.92 -28.81 8.34
C ARG A 68 -1.02 -30.25 7.83
N SER A 69 -1.71 -30.49 6.71
CA SER A 69 -1.69 -31.79 6.04
C SER A 69 -0.29 -32.15 5.54
N ALA A 70 0.44 -31.18 4.96
CA ALA A 70 1.83 -31.38 4.57
C ALA A 70 2.75 -31.63 5.79
N SER A 71 2.47 -31.02 6.93
CA SER A 71 3.21 -31.26 8.17
C SER A 71 2.97 -32.65 8.77
N ASN A 72 1.77 -33.22 8.60
CA ASN A 72 1.40 -34.52 9.18
C ASN A 72 1.88 -35.71 8.34
N ASN A 73 2.06 -35.55 7.02
CA ASN A 73 2.37 -36.65 6.09
C ASN A 73 3.85 -37.05 6.03
N VAL A 74 4.66 -36.79 7.06
CA VAL A 74 6.11 -37.02 7.01
C VAL A 74 6.56 -38.12 7.96
N SER A 75 7.16 -39.17 7.39
CA SER A 75 8.00 -40.16 8.07
C SER A 75 9.33 -39.55 8.51
N THR A 76 9.88 -40.04 9.62
CA THR A 76 10.94 -39.45 10.46
C THR A 76 12.33 -39.19 9.82
N ASP A 77 12.56 -39.48 8.53
CA ASP A 77 13.92 -39.64 7.98
C ASP A 77 14.55 -38.41 7.30
N SER A 78 13.89 -37.25 7.22
CA SER A 78 14.45 -36.07 6.50
C SER A 78 14.49 -34.80 7.35
N ILE A 79 15.40 -34.72 8.31
CA ILE A 79 15.52 -33.59 9.24
C ILE A 79 16.44 -32.47 8.69
N ASN A 80 17.40 -32.76 7.80
CA ASN A 80 18.51 -31.84 7.54
C ASN A 80 18.38 -30.91 6.31
N THR A 81 17.36 -31.05 5.46
CA THR A 81 17.22 -30.22 4.23
C THR A 81 15.84 -29.57 4.05
N THR A 82 14.94 -29.70 5.03
CA THR A 82 13.55 -29.24 4.84
C THR A 82 13.38 -27.75 5.11
N PRO A 83 12.53 -27.03 4.34
CA PRO A 83 12.22 -25.64 4.60
C PRO A 83 11.64 -25.43 6.02
N ARG A 84 12.04 -24.34 6.69
CA ARG A 84 11.66 -24.00 8.08
C ARG A 84 10.14 -24.04 8.32
N VAL A 85 9.33 -23.74 7.31
CA VAL A 85 7.88 -23.98 7.33
C VAL A 85 7.50 -24.85 6.14
N ARG A 86 7.34 -26.15 6.40
CA ARG A 86 7.01 -27.16 5.37
C ARG A 86 5.65 -26.88 4.75
N GLY A 87 5.55 -27.07 3.43
CA GLY A 87 4.30 -26.88 2.67
C GLY A 87 3.79 -25.44 2.56
N ALA A 88 4.40 -24.45 3.24
CA ALA A 88 3.89 -23.08 3.29
C ALA A 88 3.84 -22.41 1.91
N VAL A 89 4.84 -22.63 1.06
CA VAL A 89 4.89 -22.05 -0.29
C VAL A 89 3.72 -22.56 -1.14
N LEU A 90 3.55 -23.88 -1.25
CA LEU A 90 2.45 -24.49 -1.99
C LEU A 90 1.08 -24.13 -1.40
N ALA A 91 0.93 -24.23 -0.08
CA ALA A 91 -0.29 -23.86 0.62
C ALA A 91 -0.66 -22.39 0.36
N SER A 92 0.32 -21.49 0.37
CA SER A 92 0.11 -20.06 0.09
C SER A 92 -0.27 -19.79 -1.35
N ALA A 93 0.34 -20.50 -2.32
CA ALA A 93 0.02 -20.35 -3.73
C ALA A 93 -1.43 -20.77 -4.00
N VAL A 94 -1.84 -21.95 -3.53
CA VAL A 94 -3.20 -22.47 -3.72
C VAL A 94 -4.22 -21.60 -2.98
N ALA A 95 -3.96 -21.27 -1.72
CA ALA A 95 -4.86 -20.44 -0.92
C ALA A 95 -5.05 -19.06 -1.53
N SER A 96 -3.98 -18.42 -2.02
CA SER A 96 -4.05 -17.08 -2.60
C SER A 96 -4.68 -17.06 -3.98
N GLY A 97 -4.47 -18.09 -4.80
CA GLY A 97 -5.20 -18.28 -6.06
C GLY A 97 -6.71 -18.40 -5.83
N LEU A 98 -7.14 -19.30 -4.93
CA LEU A 98 -8.54 -19.49 -4.57
C LEU A 98 -9.15 -18.24 -3.92
N GLY A 99 -8.45 -17.62 -2.96
CA GLY A 99 -8.87 -16.37 -2.33
C GLY A 99 -9.07 -15.26 -3.35
N THR A 100 -8.15 -15.13 -4.33
CA THR A 100 -8.25 -14.10 -5.38
C THR A 100 -9.43 -14.35 -6.32
N ALA A 101 -9.72 -15.61 -6.65
CA ALA A 101 -10.90 -15.96 -7.43
C ALA A 101 -12.20 -15.53 -6.71
N CYS A 102 -12.24 -15.61 -5.37
CA CYS A 102 -13.37 -15.19 -4.56
C CYS A 102 -13.49 -13.66 -4.39
N LEU A 103 -12.42 -12.90 -4.61
CA LEU A 103 -12.45 -11.43 -4.56
C LEU A 103 -13.33 -10.85 -5.66
N SER A 104 -13.92 -9.69 -5.36
CA SER A 104 -14.62 -8.91 -6.38
C SER A 104 -13.65 -8.50 -7.50
N PRO A 105 -14.00 -8.64 -8.79
CA PRO A 105 -13.10 -8.31 -9.90
C PRO A 105 -12.55 -6.88 -9.84
N LYS A 106 -13.33 -5.93 -9.30
CA LYS A 106 -12.92 -4.53 -9.13
C LYS A 106 -11.80 -4.33 -8.09
N ALA A 107 -11.66 -5.23 -7.12
CA ALA A 107 -10.65 -5.15 -6.06
C ALA A 107 -9.36 -5.88 -6.41
N ARG A 108 -9.39 -6.85 -7.35
CA ARG A 108 -8.24 -7.69 -7.70
C ARG A 108 -7.03 -6.90 -8.21
N PRO A 109 -7.16 -5.90 -9.12
CA PRO A 109 -5.99 -5.20 -9.65
C PRO A 109 -5.17 -4.49 -8.57
N ALA A 110 -5.84 -3.88 -7.58
CA ALA A 110 -5.16 -3.20 -6.48
C ALA A 110 -4.38 -4.18 -5.59
N LEU A 111 -4.99 -5.33 -5.26
CA LEU A 111 -4.32 -6.37 -4.49
C LEU A 111 -3.15 -6.98 -5.26
N LEU A 112 -3.40 -7.37 -6.52
CA LEU A 112 -2.38 -7.92 -7.41
C LEU A 112 -1.20 -6.98 -7.51
N SER A 113 -1.45 -5.70 -7.78
CA SER A 113 -0.38 -4.73 -7.92
C SER A 113 0.40 -4.54 -6.64
N LEU A 114 -0.25 -4.52 -5.47
CA LEU A 114 0.43 -4.39 -4.18
C LEU A 114 1.34 -5.59 -3.91
N LEU A 115 0.81 -6.80 -4.08
CA LEU A 115 1.54 -8.04 -3.82
C LEU A 115 2.70 -8.23 -4.82
N SER A 116 2.48 -7.97 -6.10
CA SER A 116 3.52 -8.07 -7.12
C SER A 116 4.62 -7.03 -6.94
N THR A 117 4.28 -5.79 -6.58
CA THR A 117 5.29 -4.75 -6.29
C THR A 117 6.10 -5.10 -5.06
N HIS A 118 5.45 -5.62 -4.01
CA HIS A 118 6.14 -6.09 -2.81
C HIS A 118 7.08 -7.26 -3.12
N ALA A 119 6.61 -8.26 -3.87
CA ALA A 119 7.41 -9.41 -4.28
C ALA A 119 8.60 -9.01 -5.14
N ALA A 120 8.39 -8.14 -6.13
CA ALA A 120 9.46 -7.61 -6.98
C ALA A 120 10.50 -6.83 -6.16
N SER A 121 10.06 -5.95 -5.26
CA SER A 121 10.98 -5.20 -4.39
C SER A 121 11.76 -6.12 -3.44
N GLN A 122 11.15 -7.20 -2.94
CA GLN A 122 11.84 -8.18 -2.13
C GLN A 122 12.85 -9.00 -2.94
N LEU A 123 12.50 -9.40 -4.15
CA LEU A 123 13.39 -10.13 -5.05
C LEU A 123 14.63 -9.29 -5.42
N VAL A 124 14.44 -8.01 -5.75
CA VAL A 124 15.55 -7.08 -6.02
C VAL A 124 16.48 -6.98 -4.80
N ARG A 125 15.94 -6.89 -3.59
CA ARG A 125 16.76 -6.87 -2.38
C ARG A 125 17.56 -8.16 -2.18
N ASN A 126 16.91 -9.30 -2.29
CA ASN A 126 17.57 -10.59 -2.14
C ASN A 126 18.69 -10.76 -3.18
N LEU A 127 18.52 -10.21 -4.39
CA LEU A 127 19.56 -10.19 -5.41
C LEU A 127 20.73 -9.28 -5.02
N ILE A 128 20.46 -8.06 -4.53
CA ILE A 128 21.50 -7.12 -4.07
C ILE A 128 22.26 -7.68 -2.85
N GLU A 129 21.57 -8.35 -1.92
CA GLU A 129 22.18 -8.99 -0.76
C GLU A 129 23.10 -10.15 -1.17
N LYS A 130 22.70 -10.94 -2.17
CA LYS A 130 23.53 -12.05 -2.71
C LYS A 130 24.67 -11.58 -3.60
N ARG A 131 24.55 -10.41 -4.21
CA ARG A 131 25.50 -9.85 -5.18
C ARG A 131 25.75 -8.37 -4.89
N PRO A 132 26.69 -8.05 -3.97
CA PRO A 132 26.96 -6.68 -3.54
C PRO A 132 27.36 -5.74 -4.69
N GLU A 133 27.91 -6.27 -5.79
CA GLU A 133 28.20 -5.53 -7.02
C GLU A 133 26.95 -4.86 -7.63
N LEU A 134 25.76 -5.42 -7.38
CA LEU A 134 24.48 -4.86 -7.82
C LEU A 134 24.00 -3.68 -6.96
N SER A 135 24.76 -3.27 -5.95
CA SER A 135 24.42 -2.10 -5.11
C SER A 135 24.28 -0.80 -5.91
N ILE A 136 24.91 -0.70 -7.08
CA ILE A 136 24.73 0.40 -8.04
C ILE A 136 23.28 0.53 -8.54
N LEU A 137 22.45 -0.51 -8.41
CA LEU A 137 21.04 -0.52 -8.81
C LEU A 137 20.10 0.06 -7.75
N LYS A 138 20.57 0.36 -6.53
CA LYS A 138 19.75 0.97 -5.47
C LYS A 138 19.01 2.25 -5.92
N PRO A 139 19.59 3.15 -6.74
CA PRO A 139 18.87 4.31 -7.27
C PRO A 139 17.66 3.98 -8.14
N LEU A 140 17.55 2.76 -8.70
CA LEU A 140 16.38 2.36 -9.49
C LEU A 140 15.08 2.38 -8.67
N GLU A 141 15.13 2.07 -7.37
CA GLU A 141 13.94 2.17 -6.51
C GLU A 141 13.44 3.63 -6.42
N LEU A 142 14.38 4.58 -6.35
CA LEU A 142 14.06 6.01 -6.35
C LEU A 142 13.54 6.46 -7.72
N LEU A 143 14.15 6.02 -8.82
CA LEU A 143 13.69 6.34 -10.17
C LEU A 143 12.31 5.76 -10.44
N ALA A 144 12.04 4.53 -10.00
CA ALA A 144 10.71 3.93 -10.07
C ALA A 144 9.69 4.74 -9.26
N PHE A 145 10.07 5.20 -8.07
CA PHE A 145 9.23 6.07 -7.25
C PHE A 145 8.95 7.42 -7.92
N MET A 146 9.98 8.10 -8.43
CA MET A 146 9.84 9.37 -9.17
C MET A 146 8.96 9.20 -10.40
N THR A 147 9.16 8.13 -11.17
CA THR A 147 8.34 7.79 -12.34
C THR A 147 6.90 7.54 -11.95
N ALA A 148 6.67 6.82 -10.85
CA ALA A 148 5.33 6.54 -10.36
C ALA A 148 4.59 7.84 -10.03
N VAL A 149 5.20 8.73 -9.26
CA VAL A 149 4.55 10.00 -8.89
C VAL A 149 4.41 10.95 -10.09
N GLY A 150 5.40 10.98 -10.98
CA GLY A 150 5.28 11.69 -12.25
C GLY A 150 4.09 11.22 -13.07
N TRP A 151 3.86 9.90 -13.13
CA TRP A 151 2.67 9.33 -13.74
C TRP A 151 1.38 9.77 -13.03
N ILE A 152 1.34 9.83 -11.69
CA ILE A 152 0.13 10.28 -10.96
C ILE A 152 -0.29 11.67 -11.43
N TYR A 153 0.69 12.55 -11.54
CA TYR A 153 0.44 13.92 -11.98
C TYR A 153 0.02 13.98 -13.44
N PHE A 154 0.79 13.34 -14.33
CA PHE A 154 0.49 13.27 -15.76
C PHE A 154 -0.90 12.66 -16.04
N SER A 155 -1.14 11.45 -15.58
CA SER A 155 -2.41 10.75 -15.82
C SER A 155 -3.58 11.43 -15.11
N GLY A 156 -3.32 12.16 -14.01
CA GLY A 156 -4.31 12.98 -13.33
C GLY A 156 -5.02 13.99 -14.25
N PHE A 157 -4.30 14.55 -15.23
CA PHE A 157 -4.83 15.57 -16.15
C PHE A 157 -5.07 15.05 -17.57
N PHE A 158 -4.27 14.10 -18.06
CA PHE A 158 -4.39 13.58 -19.44
C PHE A 158 -5.16 12.26 -19.54
N HIS A 159 -5.25 11.49 -18.45
CA HIS A 159 -5.95 10.21 -18.37
C HIS A 159 -6.78 10.08 -17.08
N PRO A 160 -7.67 11.05 -16.76
CA PRO A 160 -8.41 11.04 -15.51
C PRO A 160 -9.31 9.81 -15.36
N GLU A 161 -9.70 9.17 -16.48
CA GLU A 161 -10.44 7.92 -16.52
C GLU A 161 -9.68 6.73 -15.93
N SER A 162 -8.35 6.81 -15.84
CA SER A 162 -7.52 5.75 -15.27
C SER A 162 -7.71 5.58 -13.76
N TYR A 163 -8.33 6.58 -13.11
CA TYR A 163 -8.57 6.61 -11.67
C TYR A 163 -10.05 6.43 -11.32
N GLN A 164 -10.29 5.76 -10.19
CA GLN A 164 -11.61 5.81 -9.57
C GLN A 164 -11.89 7.24 -9.08
N ARG A 165 -13.14 7.71 -9.27
CA ARG A 165 -13.56 9.07 -8.87
C ARG A 165 -13.26 9.40 -7.40
N SER A 166 -13.46 8.43 -6.51
CA SER A 166 -13.15 8.57 -5.08
C SER A 166 -11.66 8.83 -4.83
N HIS A 167 -10.79 8.14 -5.55
CA HIS A 167 -9.34 8.30 -5.43
C HIS A 167 -8.86 9.61 -6.05
N MET A 168 -9.37 9.97 -7.24
CA MET A 168 -9.06 11.26 -7.86
C MET A 168 -9.43 12.41 -6.92
N ARG A 169 -10.63 12.37 -6.32
CA ARG A 169 -11.07 13.38 -5.34
C ARG A 169 -10.11 13.51 -4.16
N LEU A 170 -9.58 12.39 -3.68
CA LEU A 170 -8.63 12.35 -2.57
C LEU A 170 -7.25 12.89 -2.97
N ILE A 171 -6.76 12.53 -4.16
CA ILE A 171 -5.53 13.10 -4.74
C ILE A 171 -5.65 14.62 -4.84
N LEU A 172 -6.71 15.10 -5.50
CA LEU A 172 -6.97 16.53 -5.68
C LEU A 172 -7.07 17.27 -4.34
N LYS A 173 -7.76 16.70 -3.36
CA LYS A 173 -7.81 17.26 -1.99
C LYS A 173 -6.42 17.47 -1.41
N TYR A 174 -5.56 16.45 -1.47
CA TYR A 174 -4.23 16.51 -0.86
C TYR A 174 -3.29 17.47 -1.57
N VAL A 175 -3.49 17.71 -2.86
CA VAL A 175 -2.70 18.71 -3.60
C VAL A 175 -3.36 20.09 -3.62
N LEU A 176 -4.39 20.31 -2.78
CA LEU A 176 -5.18 21.54 -2.66
C LEU A 176 -5.77 22.03 -3.98
N TRP A 177 -6.26 21.09 -4.79
CA TRP A 177 -6.90 21.36 -6.06
C TRP A 177 -8.39 20.97 -5.99
N THR A 178 -9.27 21.78 -6.57
CA THR A 178 -10.71 21.48 -6.58
C THR A 178 -11.10 20.65 -7.81
N GLN A 179 -12.13 19.82 -7.68
CA GLN A 179 -12.59 18.99 -8.81
C GLN A 179 -12.96 19.83 -10.04
N SER A 180 -13.57 21.02 -9.84
CA SER A 180 -13.99 21.91 -10.93
C SER A 180 -12.79 22.48 -11.70
N MET A 181 -11.75 22.92 -10.98
CA MET A 181 -10.51 23.39 -11.61
C MET A 181 -9.82 22.27 -12.39
N ALA A 182 -9.89 21.03 -11.91
CA ALA A 182 -9.27 19.88 -12.58
C ALA A 182 -10.03 19.53 -13.85
N SER A 183 -11.38 19.49 -13.79
CA SER A 183 -12.20 19.22 -14.96
C SER A 183 -12.04 20.29 -16.04
N GLU A 184 -11.98 21.56 -15.66
CA GLU A 184 -11.76 22.67 -16.61
C GLU A 184 -10.49 22.45 -17.45
N LEU A 185 -9.36 22.15 -16.80
CA LEU A 185 -8.11 21.86 -17.50
C LEU A 185 -8.15 20.54 -18.28
N GLN A 186 -8.72 19.48 -17.70
CA GLN A 186 -8.85 18.18 -18.35
C GLN A 186 -9.66 18.28 -19.65
N ASP A 187 -10.77 19.02 -19.64
CA ASP A 187 -11.63 19.18 -20.82
C ASP A 187 -10.94 20.03 -21.89
N GLN A 188 -10.21 21.08 -21.50
CA GLN A 188 -9.37 21.83 -22.43
C GLN A 188 -8.30 20.95 -23.08
N TYR A 189 -7.61 20.10 -22.31
CA TYR A 189 -6.61 19.16 -22.86
C TYR A 189 -7.24 18.11 -23.77
N LYS A 190 -8.46 17.63 -23.50
CA LYS A 190 -9.18 16.71 -24.39
C LYS A 190 -9.53 17.35 -25.73
N LEU A 191 -9.83 18.65 -25.74
CA LEU A 191 -10.06 19.43 -26.95
C LEU A 191 -8.76 19.76 -27.72
N GLY A 192 -7.60 19.30 -27.24
CA GLY A 192 -6.30 19.57 -27.85
C GLY A 192 -5.73 20.95 -27.54
N LEU A 193 -6.39 21.72 -26.66
CA LEU A 193 -5.89 23.01 -26.19
C LEU A 193 -4.71 22.80 -25.24
N ASN A 194 -3.82 23.79 -25.13
CA ASN A 194 -2.69 23.76 -24.20
C ASN A 194 -2.74 24.91 -23.18
N PRO A 195 -3.78 24.97 -22.32
CA PRO A 195 -3.85 25.98 -21.27
C PRO A 195 -2.68 25.86 -20.29
N ASN A 196 -2.26 27.00 -19.75
CA ASN A 196 -1.33 27.04 -18.63
C ASN A 196 -2.11 26.79 -17.33
N PRO A 197 -1.77 25.78 -16.51
CA PRO A 197 -2.46 25.50 -15.25
C PRO A 197 -2.50 26.67 -14.26
N CYS A 198 -1.55 27.60 -14.37
CA CYS A 198 -1.47 28.81 -13.55
C CYS A 198 -2.73 29.66 -13.62
N SER A 199 -3.32 29.83 -14.82
CA SER A 199 -4.47 30.71 -15.03
C SER A 199 -5.73 30.18 -14.34
N THR A 200 -5.88 28.86 -14.24
CA THR A 200 -6.97 28.23 -13.49
C THR A 200 -6.69 28.24 -11.98
N ARG A 201 -5.43 28.07 -11.58
CA ARG A 201 -5.05 27.87 -10.16
C ARG A 201 -5.14 29.11 -9.31
N HIS A 202 -4.59 30.21 -9.79
CA HIS A 202 -4.46 31.44 -9.02
C HIS A 202 -4.93 32.62 -9.86
N LYS A 203 -6.22 32.57 -10.22
CA LYS A 203 -6.93 33.60 -10.99
C LYS A 203 -6.64 34.98 -10.38
N GLY A 204 -6.05 35.86 -11.17
CA GLY A 204 -5.73 37.23 -10.77
C GLY A 204 -4.46 37.41 -9.92
N LEU A 205 -3.68 36.36 -9.64
CA LEU A 205 -2.41 36.44 -8.91
C LEU A 205 -1.25 35.95 -9.78
N THR A 206 -0.05 36.52 -9.57
CA THR A 206 1.18 35.92 -10.09
C THR A 206 1.55 34.67 -9.30
N CYS A 207 2.36 33.78 -9.88
CA CYS A 207 2.80 32.56 -9.22
C CYS A 207 3.52 32.86 -7.88
N ASP A 208 4.31 33.94 -7.84
CA ASP A 208 5.05 34.35 -6.63
C ASP A 208 4.12 34.92 -5.55
N GLN A 209 3.10 35.70 -5.94
CA GLN A 209 2.07 36.20 -5.03
C GLN A 209 1.27 35.04 -4.42
N PHE A 210 0.89 34.06 -5.25
CA PHE A 210 0.22 32.86 -4.78
C PHE A 210 1.10 32.02 -3.85
N ALA A 211 2.39 31.87 -4.17
CA ALA A 211 3.32 31.12 -3.32
C ALA A 211 3.52 31.77 -1.93
N ARG A 212 3.53 33.11 -1.87
CA ARG A 212 3.65 33.90 -0.63
C ARG A 212 2.33 34.10 0.11
N SER A 213 1.21 33.64 -0.45
CA SER A 213 -0.10 33.68 0.21
C SER A 213 -0.20 32.65 1.35
N ASP A 214 -1.40 32.48 1.90
CA ASP A 214 -1.73 31.44 2.89
C ASP A 214 -1.57 29.99 2.36
N PHE A 215 -1.14 29.80 1.11
CA PHE A 215 -0.97 28.50 0.49
C PHE A 215 -0.08 27.55 1.31
N LEU A 216 1.08 28.01 1.79
CA LEU A 216 1.96 27.18 2.62
C LEU A 216 1.29 26.72 3.91
N LEU A 217 0.53 27.61 4.56
CA LEU A 217 -0.24 27.31 5.77
C LEU A 217 -1.33 26.27 5.49
N ARG A 218 -2.07 26.42 4.37
CA ARG A 218 -3.10 25.47 3.96
C ARG A 218 -2.53 24.08 3.67
N VAL A 219 -1.39 24.00 2.97
CA VAL A 219 -0.71 22.72 2.69
C VAL A 219 -0.28 22.07 3.99
N THR A 220 0.33 22.83 4.88
CA THR A 220 0.78 22.36 6.19
C THR A 220 -0.39 21.84 7.04
N SER A 221 -1.53 22.53 7.02
CA SER A 221 -2.74 22.12 7.73
C SER A 221 -3.29 20.78 7.22
N GLU A 222 -3.38 20.59 5.90
CA GLU A 222 -3.80 19.31 5.33
C GLU A 222 -2.79 18.19 5.60
N ALA A 223 -1.48 18.49 5.59
CA ALA A 223 -0.44 17.54 5.95
C ALA A 223 -0.63 17.03 7.40
N PHE A 224 -0.89 17.93 8.35
CA PHE A 224 -1.20 17.55 9.72
C PHE A 224 -2.47 16.70 9.82
N ARG A 225 -3.55 17.08 9.13
CA ARG A 225 -4.81 16.31 9.11
C ARG A 225 -4.61 14.89 8.56
N LEU A 226 -3.70 14.71 7.61
CA LEU A 226 -3.37 13.42 7.03
C LEU A 226 -2.50 12.57 7.95
N TYR A 227 -1.39 13.12 8.46
CA TYR A 227 -0.38 12.33 9.17
C TYR A 227 -0.60 12.21 10.67
N PHE A 228 -1.31 13.15 11.29
CA PHE A 228 -1.58 13.09 12.74
C PHE A 228 -2.31 11.81 13.13
N PRO A 229 -3.45 11.41 12.50
CA PRO A 229 -4.14 10.18 12.90
C PRO A 229 -3.28 8.92 12.74
N VAL A 230 -2.44 8.86 11.70
CA VAL A 230 -1.55 7.73 11.42
C VAL A 230 -0.44 7.63 12.47
N HIS A 231 0.25 8.73 12.78
CA HIS A 231 1.30 8.73 13.79
C HIS A 231 0.74 8.59 15.20
N PHE A 232 -0.43 9.17 15.48
CA PHE A 232 -1.06 9.10 16.78
C PHE A 232 -1.54 7.68 17.10
N SER A 233 -2.21 7.03 16.17
CA SER A 233 -2.64 5.63 16.32
C SER A 233 -1.43 4.69 16.52
N THR A 234 -0.40 4.81 15.69
CA THR A 234 0.83 3.99 15.86
C THR A 234 1.53 4.26 17.17
N TRP A 235 1.54 5.52 17.64
CA TRP A 235 2.06 5.87 18.95
C TRP A 235 1.23 5.24 20.08
N LEU A 236 -0.10 5.30 20.03
CA LEU A 236 -0.99 4.64 20.99
C LEU A 236 -0.79 3.12 21.03
N PHE A 237 -0.67 2.46 19.88
CA PHE A 237 -0.38 1.03 19.82
C PHE A 237 0.99 0.71 20.42
N ALA A 238 2.00 1.56 20.19
CA ALA A 238 3.31 1.38 20.79
C ALA A 238 3.28 1.51 22.32
N GLN A 239 2.33 2.26 22.90
CA GLN A 239 2.16 2.35 24.36
C GLN A 239 1.77 1.02 25.00
N ARG A 240 1.04 0.14 24.29
CA ARG A 240 0.70 -1.20 24.81
C ARG A 240 1.92 -2.09 25.02
N HIS A 241 3.03 -1.78 24.36
CA HIS A 241 4.31 -2.48 24.50
C HIS A 241 5.32 -1.72 25.38
N ALA A 242 4.87 -0.68 26.09
CA ALA A 242 5.73 0.12 26.96
C ALA A 242 6.42 -0.70 28.05
N LYS A 243 5.78 -1.77 28.55
CA LYS A 243 6.37 -2.69 29.55
C LYS A 243 7.63 -3.41 29.05
N VAL A 244 7.81 -3.54 27.73
CA VAL A 244 8.97 -4.19 27.09
C VAL A 244 10.01 -3.15 26.62
N ARG A 245 9.63 -1.88 26.53
CA ARG A 245 10.49 -0.78 26.07
C ARG A 245 10.59 0.29 27.15
N SER A 246 11.62 0.21 27.98
CA SER A 246 11.92 1.07 29.14
C SER A 246 12.23 2.55 28.81
N SER A 247 11.74 3.09 27.69
CA SER A 247 11.98 4.49 27.33
C SER A 247 11.04 5.45 28.08
N PRO A 248 11.56 6.53 28.68
CA PRO A 248 10.76 7.56 29.33
C PRO A 248 9.64 8.13 28.44
N MET A 249 8.54 8.59 29.05
CA MET A 249 7.39 9.14 28.31
C MET A 249 7.76 10.39 27.50
N SER A 250 8.62 11.26 28.04
CA SER A 250 9.14 12.46 27.36
C SER A 250 9.88 12.09 26.07
N THR A 251 10.73 11.07 26.10
CA THR A 251 11.45 10.56 24.91
C THR A 251 10.48 10.00 23.87
N ARG A 252 9.43 9.29 24.31
CA ARG A 252 8.40 8.74 23.42
C ARG A 252 7.57 9.84 22.76
N LEU A 253 7.20 10.88 23.50
CA LEU A 253 6.49 12.05 22.98
C LEU A 253 7.37 12.83 21.99
N ARG A 254 8.64 13.09 22.34
CA ARG A 254 9.60 13.75 21.44
C ARG A 254 9.77 13.00 20.12
N ARG A 255 9.87 11.66 20.18
CA ARG A 255 9.93 10.81 18.96
C ARG A 255 8.65 10.89 18.14
N PHE A 256 7.48 10.93 18.77
CA PHE A 256 6.20 11.11 18.08
C PHE A 256 6.16 12.46 17.35
N VAL A 257 6.44 13.56 18.05
CA VAL A 257 6.44 14.91 17.48
C VAL A 257 7.45 15.00 16.34
N ALA A 258 8.67 14.49 16.51
CA ALA A 258 9.69 14.50 15.47
C ALA A 258 9.27 13.71 14.22
N LYS A 259 8.60 12.56 14.38
CA LYS A 259 8.07 11.78 13.25
C LYS A 259 6.93 12.50 12.55
N LEU A 260 6.02 13.10 13.31
CA LEU A 260 4.90 13.87 12.77
C LEU A 260 5.42 15.07 11.97
N LEU A 261 6.27 15.91 12.55
CA LEU A 261 6.85 17.07 11.88
C LEU A 261 7.63 16.68 10.64
N ARG A 262 8.39 15.57 10.67
CA ARG A 262 9.10 15.06 9.49
C ARG A 262 8.15 14.68 8.36
N SER A 263 7.09 13.93 8.63
CA SER A 263 6.09 13.58 7.59
C SER A 263 5.33 14.80 7.08
N THR A 264 5.00 15.75 7.97
CA THR A 264 4.40 17.03 7.60
C THR A 264 5.33 17.83 6.69
N ALA A 265 6.62 17.93 7.02
CA ALA A 265 7.63 18.62 6.22
C ALA A 265 7.81 17.94 4.86
N TYR A 266 7.92 16.60 4.82
CA TYR A 266 7.97 15.83 3.58
C TYR A 266 6.80 16.18 2.66
N PHE A 267 5.57 16.08 3.16
CA PHE A 267 4.38 16.32 2.35
C PHE A 267 4.26 17.79 1.92
N THR A 268 4.58 18.71 2.83
CA THR A 268 4.53 20.15 2.54
C THR A 268 5.52 20.51 1.45
N THR A 269 6.77 20.07 1.56
CA THR A 269 7.79 20.26 0.53
C THR A 269 7.36 19.60 -0.78
N PHE A 270 6.86 18.36 -0.73
CA PHE A 270 6.40 17.64 -1.91
C PHE A 270 5.33 18.41 -2.70
N VAL A 271 4.27 18.84 -2.01
CA VAL A 271 3.16 19.58 -2.64
C VAL A 271 3.63 20.97 -3.08
N TYR A 272 4.33 21.70 -2.22
CA TYR A 272 4.78 23.06 -2.51
C TYR A 272 5.74 23.12 -3.70
N VAL A 273 6.78 22.27 -3.71
CA VAL A 273 7.75 22.18 -4.81
C VAL A 273 7.09 21.72 -6.10
N GLY A 274 6.19 20.73 -6.06
CA GLY A 274 5.47 20.28 -7.26
C GLY A 274 4.66 21.38 -7.92
N TRP A 275 4.05 22.25 -7.11
CA TRP A 275 3.28 23.35 -7.64
C TRP A 275 4.13 24.50 -8.14
N ILE A 276 5.17 24.90 -7.41
CA ILE A 276 6.12 25.91 -7.90
C ILE A 276 6.73 25.44 -9.22
N LEU A 277 7.22 24.21 -9.28
CA LEU A 277 7.78 23.66 -10.52
C LEU A 277 6.75 23.70 -11.65
N SER A 278 5.52 23.24 -11.43
CA SER A 278 4.46 23.30 -12.46
C SER A 278 4.20 24.73 -12.95
N CYS A 279 4.27 25.72 -12.06
CA CYS A 279 4.04 27.13 -12.39
C CYS A 279 5.21 27.75 -13.16
N HIS A 280 6.45 27.45 -12.79
CA HIS A 280 7.64 27.97 -13.48
C HIS A 280 7.91 27.24 -14.78
N MET A 281 7.74 25.91 -14.84
CA MET A 281 7.93 25.13 -16.07
C MET A 281 6.97 25.58 -17.17
N GLY A 282 5.77 26.06 -16.82
CA GLY A 282 4.84 26.63 -17.80
C GLY A 282 5.35 27.87 -18.54
N LYS A 283 6.43 28.51 -18.07
CA LYS A 283 7.10 29.64 -18.71
C LYS A 283 8.25 29.22 -19.64
N PHE A 284 8.72 27.97 -19.56
CA PHE A 284 9.91 27.49 -20.26
C PHE A 284 9.58 26.43 -21.34
N GLY A 285 10.11 26.65 -22.54
CA GLY A 285 10.11 25.69 -23.65
C GLY A 285 8.94 25.80 -24.64
N ASP A 286 8.90 24.83 -25.55
CA ASP A 286 7.89 24.73 -26.61
C ASP A 286 6.46 24.62 -26.03
N ARG A 287 5.50 25.36 -26.61
CA ARG A 287 4.09 25.33 -26.18
C ARG A 287 3.33 24.17 -26.81
N SER A 288 4.01 23.11 -27.25
CA SER A 288 3.35 21.89 -27.71
C SER A 288 2.68 21.13 -26.56
N ILE A 289 1.64 20.37 -26.91
CA ILE A 289 0.95 19.49 -25.95
C ILE A 289 1.90 18.40 -25.41
N THR A 290 2.87 17.96 -26.22
CA THR A 290 3.87 16.95 -25.83
C THR A 290 4.79 17.49 -24.76
N HIS A 291 5.29 18.72 -24.91
CA HIS A 291 6.07 19.38 -23.85
C HIS A 291 5.24 19.55 -22.59
N ARG A 292 3.97 19.93 -22.69
CA ARG A 292 3.08 20.03 -21.52
C ARG A 292 2.94 18.70 -20.78
N LYS A 293 2.78 17.58 -21.49
CA LYS A 293 2.73 16.25 -20.87
C LYS A 293 4.00 15.93 -20.08
N LEU A 294 5.16 16.25 -20.65
CA LEU A 294 6.46 16.10 -19.97
C LEU A 294 6.56 17.01 -18.74
N GLN A 295 6.08 18.26 -18.83
CA GLN A 295 6.05 19.19 -17.69
C GLN A 295 5.22 18.65 -16.52
N PHE A 296 4.03 18.10 -16.78
CA PHE A 296 3.23 17.48 -15.72
C PHE A 296 3.95 16.26 -15.13
N PHE A 297 4.56 15.42 -15.96
CA PHE A 297 5.33 14.28 -15.48
C PHE A 297 6.49 14.73 -14.58
N LEU A 298 7.32 15.67 -15.01
CA LEU A 298 8.43 16.22 -14.23
C LEU A 298 7.95 16.97 -12.98
N GLY A 299 6.82 17.66 -13.07
CA GLY A 299 6.15 18.35 -11.97
C GLY A 299 5.69 17.41 -10.84
N GLY A 300 5.51 16.12 -11.11
CA GLY A 300 5.34 15.08 -10.09
C GLY A 300 6.63 14.34 -9.73
N ALA A 301 7.48 14.07 -10.71
CA ALA A 301 8.71 13.28 -10.52
C ALA A 301 9.75 14.01 -9.67
N LEU A 302 10.05 15.28 -9.95
CA LEU A 302 11.09 16.03 -9.23
C LEU A 302 10.76 16.28 -7.74
N PRO A 303 9.53 16.68 -7.37
CA PRO A 303 9.17 16.84 -5.96
C PRO A 303 9.26 15.55 -5.17
N SER A 304 9.23 14.38 -5.84
CA SER A 304 9.37 13.08 -5.17
C SER A 304 10.70 12.92 -4.45
N LEU A 305 11.73 13.71 -4.79
CA LEU A 305 12.97 13.80 -4.04
C LEU A 305 12.76 14.27 -2.58
N ALA A 306 11.64 14.94 -2.28
CA ALA A 306 11.25 15.25 -0.90
C ALA A 306 11.13 14.01 -0.01
N ILE A 307 11.01 12.80 -0.58
CA ILE A 307 11.03 11.53 0.17
C ILE A 307 12.32 11.35 0.99
N PHE A 308 13.40 12.05 0.66
CA PHE A 308 14.62 12.05 1.46
C PHE A 308 14.44 12.70 2.83
N ILE A 309 13.46 13.60 3.00
CA ILE A 309 13.06 14.16 4.30
C ILE A 309 12.53 13.04 5.20
N GLU A 310 11.85 12.05 4.63
CA GLU A 310 11.34 10.90 5.38
C GLU A 310 12.44 9.95 5.84
N SER A 311 12.18 9.24 6.95
CA SER A 311 13.12 8.25 7.48
C SER A 311 13.24 7.04 6.54
N PRO A 312 14.42 6.40 6.41
CA PRO A 312 14.62 5.25 5.51
C PRO A 312 13.58 4.14 5.67
N SER A 313 13.14 3.86 6.90
CA SER A 313 12.10 2.86 7.20
C SER A 313 10.70 3.21 6.66
N ARG A 314 10.44 4.49 6.35
CA ARG A 314 9.18 5.00 5.79
C ARG A 314 9.21 5.15 4.29
N ARG A 315 10.37 5.40 3.69
CA ARG A 315 10.51 5.63 2.23
C ARG A 315 9.99 4.45 1.43
N ARG A 316 10.38 3.23 1.80
CA ARG A 316 9.98 2.01 1.08
C ARG A 316 8.48 1.72 1.16
N PRO A 317 7.82 1.73 2.35
CA PRO A 317 6.36 1.59 2.41
C PRO A 317 5.60 2.63 1.58
N ILE A 318 6.05 3.89 1.60
CA ILE A 318 5.45 4.97 0.78
C ILE A 318 5.62 4.65 -0.70
N GLY A 319 6.84 4.28 -1.12
CA GLY A 319 7.15 3.92 -2.49
C GLY A 319 6.35 2.72 -2.98
N LEU A 320 6.26 1.65 -2.19
CA LEU A 320 5.46 0.47 -2.51
C LEU A 320 4.00 0.84 -2.77
N ILE A 321 3.36 1.56 -1.84
CA ILE A 321 1.94 1.92 -1.98
C ILE A 321 1.71 2.78 -3.23
N LEU A 322 2.54 3.79 -3.46
CA LEU A 322 2.37 4.70 -4.60
C LEU A 322 2.66 4.02 -5.93
N THR A 323 3.74 3.23 -6.02
CA THR A 323 4.06 2.47 -7.24
C THR A 323 2.97 1.46 -7.55
N SER A 324 2.46 0.73 -6.56
CA SER A 324 1.35 -0.21 -6.78
C SER A 324 0.08 0.50 -7.25
N TYR A 325 -0.24 1.65 -6.67
CA TYR A 325 -1.38 2.44 -7.10
C TYR A 325 -1.24 2.91 -8.57
N VAL A 326 -0.03 3.31 -8.96
CA VAL A 326 0.29 3.76 -10.31
C VAL A 326 0.23 2.65 -11.33
N LEU A 327 0.74 1.46 -11.01
CA LEU A 327 0.68 0.32 -11.91
C LEU A 327 -0.75 -0.06 -12.28
N VAL A 328 -1.72 0.10 -11.37
CA VAL A 328 -3.15 -0.05 -11.68
C VAL A 328 -3.62 0.99 -12.70
N SER A 329 -3.27 2.26 -12.50
CA SER A 329 -3.63 3.34 -13.44
C SER A 329 -2.96 3.16 -14.81
N MET A 330 -1.66 2.86 -14.84
CA MET A 330 -0.93 2.54 -16.08
C MET A 330 -1.57 1.36 -16.80
N GLY A 331 -1.92 0.29 -16.08
CA GLY A 331 -2.63 -0.85 -16.64
C GLY A 331 -3.98 -0.46 -17.24
N ASN A 332 -4.76 0.38 -16.56
CA ASN A 332 -6.04 0.87 -17.07
C ASN A 332 -5.85 1.65 -18.38
N VAL A 333 -4.82 2.50 -18.47
CA VAL A 333 -4.52 3.25 -19.71
C VAL A 333 -4.03 2.34 -20.83
N ALA A 334 -3.06 1.45 -20.53
CA ALA A 334 -2.44 0.57 -21.51
C ALA A 334 -3.44 -0.43 -22.11
N PHE A 335 -4.32 -0.99 -21.29
CA PHE A 335 -5.24 -2.05 -21.70
C PHE A 335 -6.66 -1.55 -21.99
N ARG A 336 -6.92 -0.23 -22.00
CA ARG A 336 -8.27 0.33 -22.23
C ARG A 336 -8.95 -0.13 -23.52
N ARG A 337 -8.16 -0.40 -24.57
CA ARG A 337 -8.66 -0.85 -25.88
C ARG A 337 -8.82 -2.37 -25.99
N ILE A 338 -8.38 -3.12 -24.99
CA ILE A 338 -8.41 -4.59 -25.00
C ILE A 338 -9.51 -5.05 -24.04
N SER A 339 -10.72 -5.25 -24.58
CA SER A 339 -11.93 -5.52 -23.79
C SER A 339 -11.80 -6.74 -22.88
N TRP A 340 -11.19 -7.84 -23.34
CA TRP A 340 -11.04 -9.07 -22.56
C TRP A 340 -10.02 -8.97 -21.40
N LEU A 341 -9.15 -7.95 -21.42
CA LEU A 341 -8.20 -7.66 -20.33
C LEU A 341 -8.77 -6.71 -19.27
N GLN A 342 -9.98 -6.18 -19.48
CA GLN A 342 -10.64 -5.33 -18.49
C GLN A 342 -11.02 -6.13 -17.23
N PRO A 343 -10.99 -5.52 -16.03
CA PRO A 343 -11.32 -6.22 -14.79
C PRO A 343 -12.73 -6.81 -14.82
N GLY A 344 -12.82 -8.14 -14.73
CA GLY A 344 -14.09 -8.86 -14.75
C GLY A 344 -14.70 -9.09 -16.14
N ALA A 345 -13.99 -8.75 -17.21
CA ALA A 345 -14.48 -8.95 -18.58
C ALA A 345 -14.28 -10.37 -19.12
N SER A 346 -13.29 -11.12 -18.63
CA SER A 346 -13.05 -12.51 -19.05
C SER A 346 -12.62 -13.43 -17.91
N PRO A 347 -12.98 -14.74 -17.97
CA PRO A 347 -12.48 -15.73 -17.02
C PRO A 347 -10.96 -15.91 -17.14
N VAL A 348 -10.40 -15.81 -18.35
CA VAL A 348 -8.96 -15.89 -18.61
C VAL A 348 -8.19 -14.83 -17.82
N ARG A 349 -8.66 -13.58 -17.83
CA ARG A 349 -8.07 -12.51 -17.01
C ARG A 349 -8.11 -12.87 -15.52
N GLY A 350 -9.21 -13.46 -15.05
CA GLY A 350 -9.35 -13.90 -13.66
C GLY A 350 -8.32 -14.97 -13.27
N VAL A 351 -8.06 -15.94 -14.15
CA VAL A 351 -7.04 -16.98 -13.94
C VAL A 351 -5.64 -16.36 -13.93
N LEU A 352 -5.33 -15.45 -14.85
CA LEU A 352 -4.05 -14.74 -14.88
C LEU A 352 -3.82 -13.91 -13.61
N GLU A 353 -4.83 -13.17 -13.15
CA GLU A 353 -4.76 -12.40 -11.90
C GLU A 353 -4.52 -13.31 -10.69
N ALA A 354 -5.24 -14.43 -10.60
CA ALA A 354 -5.07 -15.40 -9.53
C ALA A 354 -3.68 -16.05 -9.57
N GLY A 355 -3.18 -16.40 -10.76
CA GLY A 355 -1.84 -16.96 -10.95
C GLY A 355 -0.73 -15.98 -10.56
N CYS A 356 -0.83 -14.72 -10.95
CA CYS A 356 0.15 -13.69 -10.57
C CYS A 356 0.12 -13.41 -9.06
N VAL A 357 -1.07 -13.37 -8.44
CA VAL A 357 -1.17 -13.27 -6.97
C VAL A 357 -0.55 -14.48 -6.29
N ALA A 358 -0.83 -15.69 -6.79
CA ALA A 358 -0.27 -16.93 -6.26
C ALA A 358 1.27 -16.93 -6.30
N ALA A 359 1.86 -16.55 -7.42
CA ALA A 359 3.30 -16.42 -7.56
C ALA A 359 3.89 -15.36 -6.60
N ALA A 360 3.25 -14.19 -6.49
CA ALA A 360 3.73 -13.12 -5.62
C ALA A 360 3.69 -13.49 -4.13
N VAL A 361 2.62 -14.15 -3.68
CA VAL A 361 2.48 -14.63 -2.30
C VAL A 361 3.48 -15.76 -2.04
N ALA A 362 3.59 -16.73 -2.94
CA ALA A 362 4.55 -17.84 -2.82
C ALA A 362 6.01 -17.35 -2.67
N ALA A 363 6.38 -16.31 -3.40
CA ALA A 363 7.72 -15.72 -3.34
C ALA A 363 8.01 -14.98 -2.02
N THR A 364 6.99 -14.53 -1.29
CA THR A 364 7.14 -13.64 -0.13
C THR A 364 6.69 -14.26 1.20
N ILE A 365 5.95 -15.37 1.17
CA ILE A 365 5.33 -15.96 2.36
C ILE A 365 6.36 -16.41 3.40
N SER A 366 7.45 -17.06 2.98
CA SER A 366 8.44 -17.61 3.91
C SER A 366 9.07 -16.49 4.75
N ALA A 367 9.57 -15.45 4.10
CA ALA A 367 10.12 -14.28 4.77
C ALA A 367 9.06 -13.54 5.62
N SER A 368 7.79 -13.52 5.17
CA SER A 368 6.70 -12.90 5.94
C SER A 368 6.41 -13.67 7.23
N LEU A 369 6.45 -15.01 7.19
CA LEU A 369 6.30 -15.85 8.38
C LEU A 369 7.47 -15.69 9.34
N GLU A 370 8.70 -15.56 8.83
CA GLU A 370 9.91 -15.37 9.64
C GLU A 370 9.99 -13.98 10.29
N SER A 371 9.59 -12.93 9.58
CA SER A 371 9.73 -11.54 10.05
C SER A 371 8.54 -11.03 10.86
N ASN A 372 7.34 -11.60 10.67
CA ASN A 372 6.10 -11.04 11.23
C ASN A 372 5.35 -12.03 12.12
N HIS A 373 5.44 -11.83 13.44
CA HIS A 373 4.76 -12.62 14.45
C HIS A 373 3.22 -12.65 14.26
N PHE A 374 2.61 -11.54 13.83
CA PHE A 374 1.15 -11.48 13.65
C PHE A 374 0.70 -12.34 12.47
N ILE A 375 1.37 -12.22 11.32
CA ILE A 375 1.11 -13.07 10.14
C ILE A 375 1.34 -14.53 10.48
N ARG A 376 2.45 -14.83 11.18
CA ARG A 376 2.77 -16.18 11.65
C ARG A 376 1.65 -16.78 12.51
N ARG A 377 1.16 -16.04 13.50
CA ARG A 377 0.11 -16.51 14.41
C ARG A 377 -1.24 -16.67 13.69
N ILE A 378 -1.55 -15.81 12.73
CA ILE A 378 -2.77 -15.92 11.91
C ILE A 378 -2.70 -17.14 10.98
N LEU A 379 -1.57 -17.39 10.33
CA LEU A 379 -1.49 -18.40 9.29
C LEU A 379 -1.14 -19.79 9.83
N LEU A 380 -0.27 -19.89 10.83
CA LEU A 380 0.15 -21.18 11.42
C LEU A 380 -0.64 -21.55 12.68
N GLY A 381 -1.35 -20.59 13.28
CA GLY A 381 -1.94 -20.78 14.61
C GLY A 381 -0.88 -20.72 15.72
N GLU A 382 -1.31 -20.85 16.97
CA GLU A 382 -0.47 -20.52 18.13
C GLU A 382 0.68 -21.51 18.39
N ILE A 383 0.40 -22.80 18.25
CA ILE A 383 1.37 -23.86 18.56
C ILE A 383 2.52 -23.83 17.54
N GLU A 384 2.19 -23.86 16.25
CA GLU A 384 3.17 -23.87 15.17
C GLU A 384 3.91 -22.52 15.07
N ALA A 385 3.24 -21.39 15.36
CA ALA A 385 3.90 -20.10 15.41
C ALA A 385 4.97 -20.02 16.52
N ARG A 386 4.71 -20.60 17.69
CA ARG A 386 5.69 -20.68 18.79
C ARG A 386 6.84 -21.61 18.45
N SER A 387 6.56 -22.76 17.82
CA SER A 387 7.60 -23.68 17.35
C SER A 387 8.54 -23.00 16.35
N LEU A 388 8.01 -22.32 15.34
CA LEU A 388 8.82 -21.55 14.39
C LEU A 388 9.59 -20.42 15.08
N GLN A 389 9.00 -19.76 16.09
CA GLN A 389 9.70 -18.74 16.87
C GLN A 389 10.89 -19.31 17.65
N HIS A 390 10.75 -20.51 18.20
CA HIS A 390 11.83 -21.20 18.88
C HIS A 390 12.98 -21.51 17.91
N GLN A 391 12.66 -22.11 16.77
CA GLN A 391 13.65 -22.44 15.73
C GLN A 391 14.40 -21.21 15.22
N LEU A 392 13.71 -20.07 15.06
CA LEU A 392 14.38 -18.82 14.65
C LEU A 392 15.34 -18.32 15.72
N ARG A 393 14.96 -18.39 17.00
CA ARG A 393 15.83 -18.01 18.13
C ARG A 393 17.02 -18.94 18.30
N GLU A 394 16.90 -20.22 17.98
CA GLU A 394 18.01 -21.18 18.01
C GLU A 394 18.96 -21.00 16.82
N ALA A 395 18.48 -20.45 15.72
CA ALA A 395 19.28 -20.17 14.52
C ALA A 395 20.04 -18.83 14.59
N GLU A 396 19.50 -17.81 15.28
CA GLU A 396 20.16 -16.52 15.50
C GLU A 396 21.58 -16.63 16.10
N PRO A 397 21.85 -17.38 17.19
CA PRO A 397 23.19 -17.49 17.76
C PRO A 397 24.16 -18.33 16.90
N LYS A 398 23.65 -19.23 16.05
CA LYS A 398 24.50 -20.03 15.15
C LYS A 398 24.99 -19.25 13.92
N ALA A 399 24.29 -18.19 13.54
CA ALA A 399 24.71 -17.29 12.46
C ALA A 399 25.82 -16.34 12.93
N GLU A 400 25.72 -15.80 14.16
CA GLU A 400 26.75 -14.92 14.73
C GLU A 400 28.09 -15.64 14.96
N LEU A 401 28.07 -16.93 15.29
CA LEU A 401 29.27 -17.79 15.45
C LEU A 401 29.87 -18.30 14.12
N ALA A 402 29.14 -18.18 13.00
CA ALA A 402 29.61 -18.60 11.68
C ALA A 402 30.14 -17.42 10.84
N GLU A 403 29.92 -16.18 11.29
CA GLU A 403 30.46 -14.94 10.72
C GLU A 403 31.70 -14.41 11.47
N THR A 404 32.16 -15.14 12.50
CA THR A 404 33.47 -14.99 13.16
C THR A 404 34.42 -16.09 12.71
#